data_AF-K1P0H0-F1
#
_entry.id   AF-K1P0H0-F1
#
_cell.length_a   1.000
_cell.length_b   1.000
_cell.length_c   1.000
_cell.angle_alpha   90.00
_cell.angle_beta   90.00
_cell.angle_gamma   90.00
#
_symmetry.space_group_name_H-M   'P 1'
#
loop_
_entity.id
_entity.type
_entity.pdbx_description
1 polymer ?
#
loop_
_entity_poly.entity_id
_entity_poly.type
_entity_poly.pdbx_seq_one_letter_code
_entity_poly.pdbx_strand_id
1 'polypeptide(L)'
;MGKQGNFRGKKASKKENGNKQDSKVPSQTSGSKKRRCCGGGCLCFIVLLSALLGGVGVLYSNQEYCTQLDKVLRQYAGNEMVDEGYHKAKDAWQFVKPYAEIAQEKGTELFHKVKESSEIVLDKGTELFYKAKEEDEDVNFEKATYPKKDITNDEDYNISDLLDLGDDFIQEKNLERANDHFEQLLTKYPNSPRALYGKALSLDKLAEKQRSNKMLEEAIATFQKVMDAKDTPDELFKQAGLKLGEKLEFRGWNSKAAATYQNLVNKFPSDITVRKKLGVSYLLMGQNEKARRVFSDILDIDKGNNFARVHLGFIVKVTDNNPQESIPLLRAIMESNSKEIQEGKFYFHLGDAYQRLNQTEKAYEVYERGVKKRLFLSKYQRSLYNCDGIKAQPWWKPEETGYQQYLKILTDNWKLIRDEGMKQIDPKTGSFLPEEENLLDKGQWMQFTLYARGKKNAKNCAKVPKVCELLDQITPAKSCVRGQIKYSLMKPGVHVWPHCGPTNCRIRAHLGLVIPEGPKIRVADETRTWKEGQFIIIDDSFEHEVWHTGASDRLILIVDFWHPDIDEKTRRTLDPI
;
A
#
# COMPACT_ATOMS: atom_id res chain seq x y z
N MET A 1 40.57 7.44 41.12
CA MET A 1 39.98 8.76 41.43
C MET A 1 38.57 8.78 40.82
N GLY A 2 37.53 8.33 41.53
CA GLY A 2 36.73 9.11 42.50
C GLY A 2 35.72 9.99 41.73
N LYS A 3 34.39 9.88 41.84
CA LYS A 3 33.54 9.51 42.98
C LYS A 3 32.19 8.91 42.54
N GLN A 4 31.75 7.91 43.31
CA GLN A 4 30.36 7.50 43.49
C GLN A 4 29.60 8.51 44.36
N GLY A 5 28.28 8.57 44.19
CA GLY A 5 27.35 9.16 45.15
C GLY A 5 26.00 8.46 45.08
N ASN A 6 25.76 7.57 46.04
CA ASN A 6 24.51 6.83 46.22
C ASN A 6 24.23 6.82 47.73
N PHE A 7 23.08 7.29 48.22
CA PHE A 7 22.46 6.97 49.53
C PHE A 7 21.05 7.61 49.55
N ARG A 8 19.95 6.85 49.38
CA ARG A 8 19.13 6.16 50.41
C ARG A 8 18.46 7.07 51.46
N GLY A 9 17.13 7.18 51.40
CA GLY A 9 16.27 6.43 52.32
C GLY A 9 15.23 7.16 53.20
N LYS A 10 14.08 6.47 53.35
CA LYS A 10 13.00 6.49 54.39
C LYS A 10 11.70 7.21 53.97
N LYS A 11 10.57 6.52 53.69
CA LYS A 11 9.63 5.67 54.49
C LYS A 11 8.76 6.42 55.52
N ALA A 12 7.46 6.05 55.45
CA ALA A 12 6.38 6.08 56.45
C ALA A 12 5.44 7.31 56.41
N SER A 13 4.11 7.24 56.61
CA SER A 13 3.07 6.18 56.62
C SER A 13 1.76 6.84 57.13
N LYS A 14 0.59 6.30 56.73
CA LYS A 14 -0.74 6.38 57.44
C LYS A 14 -1.40 7.78 57.45
N LYS A 15 -2.73 7.98 57.46
CA LYS A 15 -3.94 7.15 57.73
C LYS A 15 -5.17 7.95 57.23
N GLU A 16 -6.16 7.30 56.61
CA GLU A 16 -7.55 7.11 57.10
C GLU A 16 -8.35 8.36 57.55
N ASN A 17 -9.46 8.62 56.84
CA ASN A 17 -10.84 8.84 57.31
C ASN A 17 -11.58 9.60 56.17
N GLY A 18 -12.70 9.14 55.59
CA GLY A 18 -13.80 8.42 56.18
C GLY A 18 -14.82 9.42 56.74
N ASN A 19 -15.73 9.93 55.90
CA ASN A 19 -17.09 10.21 56.36
C ASN A 19 -18.08 10.34 55.18
N LYS A 20 -18.94 9.32 55.05
CA LYS A 20 -20.29 9.42 54.50
C LYS A 20 -21.23 9.78 55.64
N GLN A 21 -22.15 10.70 55.39
CA GLN A 21 -23.49 10.85 55.98
C GLN A 21 -23.99 12.23 55.53
N ASP A 22 -25.26 12.52 55.37
CA ASP A 22 -26.47 11.77 55.03
C ASP A 22 -27.49 12.88 54.75
N SER A 23 -28.42 12.64 53.83
CA SER A 23 -29.78 13.19 53.80
C SER A 23 -30.01 14.69 54.13
N LYS A 24 -30.60 15.43 53.19
CA LYS A 24 -31.87 16.14 53.43
C LYS A 24 -32.44 16.72 52.13
N VAL A 25 -33.56 16.12 51.73
CA VAL A 25 -34.61 16.76 50.93
C VAL A 25 -35.16 17.95 51.72
N PRO A 26 -35.49 19.05 51.03
CA PRO A 26 -36.72 19.75 51.37
C PRO A 26 -37.57 20.08 50.14
N SER A 27 -38.81 19.62 50.24
CA SER A 27 -40.06 20.33 49.92
C SER A 27 -40.14 21.17 48.65
N GLN A 28 -41.04 20.71 47.78
CA GLN A 28 -41.83 21.51 46.86
C GLN A 28 -42.34 22.81 47.50
N THR A 29 -42.07 23.93 46.85
CA THR A 29 -42.94 25.11 46.89
C THR A 29 -43.33 25.49 45.47
N SER A 30 -44.64 25.47 45.27
CA SER A 30 -45.39 25.88 44.10
C SER A 30 -45.05 27.29 43.61
N GLY A 31 -44.57 27.39 42.37
CA GLY A 31 -44.51 28.62 41.59
C GLY A 31 -45.20 28.39 40.25
N SER A 32 -46.51 28.57 40.23
CA SER A 32 -47.35 28.45 39.04
C SER A 32 -47.01 29.53 38.00
N LYS A 33 -46.48 29.14 36.84
CA LYS A 33 -46.69 29.88 35.58
C LYS A 33 -47.16 28.91 34.50
N LYS A 34 -48.50 28.79 34.47
CA LYS A 34 -49.36 28.46 33.33
C LYS A 34 -48.77 27.55 32.25
N ARG A 35 -49.03 26.25 32.40
CA ARG A 35 -49.31 25.37 31.25
C ARG A 35 -50.46 25.99 30.45
N ARG A 36 -50.23 26.34 29.19
CA ARG A 36 -51.27 26.42 28.16
C ARG A 36 -51.04 25.27 27.21
N CYS A 37 -51.72 24.15 27.44
CA CYS A 37 -52.18 23.34 26.32
C CYS A 37 -53.27 24.15 25.62
N CYS A 38 -53.18 24.30 24.30
CA CYS A 38 -54.32 24.25 23.38
C CYS A 38 -53.85 24.49 21.94
N GLY A 39 -54.10 23.48 21.09
CA GLY A 39 -54.53 23.65 19.70
C GLY A 39 -53.47 24.14 18.71
N GLY A 40 -53.10 23.29 17.76
CA GLY A 40 -52.30 23.73 16.61
C GLY A 40 -51.75 22.64 15.70
N GLY A 41 -51.92 21.36 16.03
CA GLY A 41 -51.70 20.27 15.08
C GLY A 41 -52.81 20.24 14.04
N CYS A 42 -52.73 21.08 13.00
CA CYS A 42 -53.53 20.95 11.77
C CYS A 42 -53.06 21.83 10.59
N LEU A 43 -52.19 22.83 10.77
CA LEU A 43 -51.86 23.76 9.67
C LEU A 43 -50.74 23.30 8.72
N CYS A 44 -49.74 22.54 9.18
CA CYS A 44 -48.72 22.00 8.27
C CYS A 44 -49.26 20.86 7.39
N PHE A 45 -50.31 20.17 7.83
CA PHE A 45 -50.97 19.11 7.05
C PHE A 45 -51.73 19.67 5.85
N ILE A 46 -52.27 20.90 5.95
CA ILE A 46 -53.03 21.56 4.86
C ILE A 46 -52.07 22.18 3.83
N VAL A 47 -50.93 22.72 4.23
CA VAL A 47 -49.92 23.29 3.29
C VAL A 47 -49.25 22.20 2.45
N LEU A 48 -48.96 21.03 3.03
CA LEU A 48 -48.44 19.86 2.29
C LEU A 48 -49.49 19.17 1.41
N LEU A 49 -50.77 19.09 1.83
CA LEU A 49 -51.85 18.59 0.96
C LEU A 49 -52.13 19.52 -0.23
N SER A 50 -51.97 20.84 -0.04
CA SER A 50 -52.16 21.86 -1.09
C SER A 50 -51.06 21.77 -2.16
N ALA A 51 -49.81 21.50 -1.75
CA ALA A 51 -48.70 21.27 -2.66
C ALA A 51 -48.79 19.92 -3.39
N LEU A 52 -49.31 18.87 -2.73
CA LEU A 52 -49.54 17.54 -3.32
C LEU A 52 -50.75 17.50 -4.29
N LEU A 53 -51.79 18.29 -4.06
CA LEU A 53 -52.93 18.42 -4.99
C LEU A 53 -52.67 19.44 -6.12
N GLY A 54 -51.73 20.37 -5.93
CA GLY A 54 -51.28 21.32 -6.96
C GLY A 54 -50.53 20.67 -8.13
N GLY A 55 -50.03 19.44 -7.97
CA GLY A 55 -49.37 18.68 -9.04
C GLY A 55 -50.32 18.06 -10.07
N VAL A 56 -51.63 18.02 -9.81
CA VAL A 56 -52.63 17.47 -10.74
C VAL A 56 -53.42 18.58 -11.45
N GLY A 57 -53.26 19.84 -11.05
CA GLY A 57 -53.95 21.01 -11.59
C GLY A 57 -53.23 21.72 -12.74
N VAL A 58 -52.71 21.00 -13.74
CA VAL A 58 -52.19 21.60 -14.99
C VAL A 58 -53.32 22.00 -15.96
N LEU A 59 -54.57 22.15 -15.49
CA LEU A 59 -55.67 22.56 -16.35
C LEU A 59 -56.41 23.77 -15.76
N TYR A 60 -56.26 24.87 -16.52
CA TYR A 60 -57.01 26.12 -16.49
C TYR A 60 -56.57 27.23 -15.52
N SER A 61 -55.85 28.19 -16.13
CA SER A 61 -56.01 29.65 -16.04
C SER A 61 -56.71 30.23 -14.80
N ASN A 62 -56.02 31.08 -14.04
CA ASN A 62 -56.20 32.53 -14.16
C ASN A 62 -55.28 33.33 -13.24
N GLN A 63 -55.09 34.58 -13.64
CA GLN A 63 -54.15 35.61 -13.16
C GLN A 63 -54.44 36.15 -11.74
N GLU A 64 -55.28 35.47 -10.96
CA GLU A 64 -55.78 35.93 -9.65
C GLU A 64 -55.00 35.33 -8.46
N TYR A 65 -54.16 34.31 -8.73
CA TYR A 65 -53.44 33.54 -7.70
C TYR A 65 -52.17 34.23 -7.18
N CYS A 66 -51.44 34.97 -8.04
CA CYS A 66 -50.21 35.66 -7.64
C CYS A 66 -50.46 36.76 -6.59
N THR A 67 -51.64 37.38 -6.62
CA THR A 67 -52.00 38.50 -5.73
C THR A 67 -52.40 38.04 -4.32
N GLN A 68 -52.87 36.78 -4.16
CA GLN A 68 -53.16 36.20 -2.86
C GLN A 68 -51.93 35.56 -2.21
N LEU A 69 -51.05 34.95 -2.99
CA LEU A 69 -49.79 34.37 -2.50
C LEU A 69 -48.88 35.45 -1.88
N ASP A 70 -48.77 36.62 -2.52
CA ASP A 70 -47.94 37.74 -2.03
C ASP A 70 -48.51 38.40 -0.75
N LYS A 71 -49.84 38.32 -0.55
CA LYS A 71 -50.53 38.82 0.67
C LYS A 71 -50.28 37.92 1.88
N VAL A 72 -50.23 36.59 1.67
CA VAL A 72 -50.01 35.60 2.72
C VAL A 72 -48.53 35.51 3.09
N LEU A 73 -47.62 35.56 2.11
CA LEU A 73 -46.17 35.53 2.36
C LEU A 73 -45.68 36.73 3.17
N ARG A 74 -46.26 37.93 2.97
CA ARG A 74 -45.93 39.13 3.77
C ARG A 74 -46.47 39.09 5.20
N GLN A 75 -47.47 38.26 5.48
CA GLN A 75 -48.10 38.17 6.81
C GLN A 75 -47.36 37.19 7.76
N TYR A 76 -46.53 36.29 7.23
CA TYR A 76 -45.86 35.23 8.01
C TYR A 76 -44.33 35.27 7.95
N ALA A 77 -43.73 36.38 7.52
CA ALA A 77 -42.28 36.59 7.47
C ALA A 77 -41.59 36.75 8.84
N GLY A 78 -42.24 36.33 9.93
CA GLY A 78 -41.68 36.41 11.27
C GLY A 78 -42.29 35.35 12.18
N ASN A 79 -41.67 34.17 12.24
CA ASN A 79 -41.42 33.45 13.50
C ASN A 79 -40.70 32.11 13.27
N GLU A 80 -39.80 31.83 14.19
CA GLU A 80 -38.86 30.72 14.34
C GLU A 80 -39.57 29.36 14.51
N MET A 81 -39.05 28.30 13.88
CA MET A 81 -39.23 26.89 14.26
C MET A 81 -38.33 26.01 13.36
N VAL A 82 -37.13 25.64 13.82
CA VAL A 82 -36.08 25.01 12.98
C VAL A 82 -35.92 23.49 13.19
N ASP A 83 -36.24 22.94 14.37
CA ASP A 83 -35.74 21.58 14.69
C ASP A 83 -36.60 20.39 14.20
N GLU A 84 -37.92 20.52 14.08
CA GLU A 84 -38.75 19.41 13.55
C GLU A 84 -38.81 19.36 12.02
N GLY A 85 -38.41 20.44 11.34
CA GLY A 85 -38.50 20.58 9.89
C GLY A 85 -37.47 19.73 9.13
N TYR A 86 -36.25 19.63 9.67
CA TYR A 86 -35.15 18.91 9.04
C TYR A 86 -35.37 17.40 8.99
N HIS A 87 -35.83 16.80 10.09
CA HIS A 87 -36.11 15.36 10.15
C HIS A 87 -37.30 14.97 9.27
N LYS A 88 -38.34 15.81 9.19
CA LYS A 88 -39.50 15.58 8.32
C LYS A 88 -39.20 15.83 6.83
N ALA A 89 -38.27 16.74 6.51
CA ALA A 89 -37.77 16.95 5.15
C ALA A 89 -36.92 15.76 4.66
N LYS A 90 -36.12 15.15 5.55
CA LYS A 90 -35.35 13.93 5.27
C LYS A 90 -36.26 12.73 4.96
N ASP A 91 -37.35 12.56 5.70
CA ASP A 91 -38.34 11.50 5.44
C ASP A 91 -39.16 11.75 4.17
N ALA A 92 -39.50 13.02 3.89
CA ALA A 92 -40.16 13.41 2.64
C ALA A 92 -39.29 13.15 1.41
N TRP A 93 -37.97 13.38 1.51
CA TRP A 93 -37.02 13.08 0.43
C TRP A 93 -36.94 11.58 0.12
N GLN A 94 -36.97 10.72 1.15
CA GLN A 94 -37.02 9.27 0.94
C GLN A 94 -38.28 8.81 0.19
N PHE A 95 -39.40 9.52 0.31
CA PHE A 95 -40.65 9.21 -0.37
C PHE A 95 -40.72 9.73 -1.81
N VAL A 96 -40.06 10.87 -2.11
CA VAL A 96 -40.05 11.51 -3.44
C VAL A 96 -38.96 10.93 -4.36
N LYS A 97 -37.89 10.37 -3.79
CA LYS A 97 -36.74 9.78 -4.51
C LYS A 97 -37.11 8.83 -5.66
N PRO A 98 -38.05 7.88 -5.53
CA PRO A 98 -38.41 6.96 -6.61
C PRO A 98 -39.06 7.67 -7.81
N TYR A 99 -39.77 8.77 -7.57
CA TYR A 99 -40.47 9.53 -8.63
C TYR A 99 -39.54 10.50 -9.35
N ALA A 100 -38.50 11.00 -8.67
CA ALA A 100 -37.42 11.78 -9.28
C ALA A 100 -36.54 10.91 -10.20
N GLU A 101 -36.30 9.65 -9.83
CA GLU A 101 -35.58 8.66 -10.65
C GLU A 101 -36.37 8.29 -11.92
N ILE A 102 -37.71 8.18 -11.85
CA ILE A 102 -38.59 7.98 -13.02
C ILE A 102 -38.64 9.21 -13.94
N ALA A 103 -38.57 10.42 -13.39
CA ALA A 103 -38.51 11.65 -14.17
C ALA A 103 -37.16 11.82 -14.90
N GLN A 104 -36.07 11.29 -14.32
CA GLN A 104 -34.73 11.27 -14.92
C GLN A 104 -34.66 10.36 -16.15
N GLU A 105 -35.42 9.26 -16.21
CA GLU A 105 -35.53 8.39 -17.39
C GLU A 105 -36.28 9.02 -18.57
N LYS A 106 -37.14 10.03 -18.32
CA LYS A 106 -38.04 10.60 -19.34
C LYS A 106 -37.64 11.97 -19.89
N GLY A 107 -36.51 12.53 -19.46
CA GLY A 107 -35.84 13.65 -20.13
C GLY A 107 -36.74 14.85 -20.46
N THR A 108 -37.50 15.37 -19.48
CA THR A 108 -38.35 16.55 -19.69
C THR A 108 -37.80 17.80 -19.01
N GLU A 109 -38.07 18.95 -19.62
CA GLU A 109 -37.72 20.32 -19.22
C GLU A 109 -38.13 20.69 -17.78
N LEU A 110 -39.04 19.91 -17.19
CA LEU A 110 -39.48 20.00 -15.80
C LEU A 110 -38.36 19.66 -14.79
N PHE A 111 -37.42 18.78 -15.17
CA PHE A 111 -36.28 18.38 -14.34
C PHE A 111 -35.34 19.55 -14.03
N HIS A 112 -35.09 20.43 -15.01
CA HIS A 112 -34.24 21.60 -14.83
C HIS A 112 -34.84 22.61 -13.85
N LYS A 113 -36.16 22.84 -13.90
CA LYS A 113 -36.86 23.77 -13.00
C LYS A 113 -37.00 23.24 -11.57
N VAL A 114 -37.18 21.92 -11.39
CA VAL A 114 -37.19 21.30 -10.06
C VAL A 114 -35.79 21.31 -9.44
N LYS A 115 -34.74 21.08 -10.25
CA LYS A 115 -33.34 21.17 -9.82
C LYS A 115 -32.95 22.59 -9.38
N GLU A 116 -33.23 23.61 -10.20
CA GLU A 116 -33.02 25.03 -9.84
C GLU A 116 -33.76 25.41 -8.56
N SER A 117 -35.01 24.97 -8.41
CA SER A 117 -35.82 25.29 -7.22
C SER A 117 -35.29 24.60 -5.95
N SER A 118 -34.75 23.38 -6.06
CA SER A 118 -34.11 22.69 -4.93
C SER A 118 -32.78 23.33 -4.52
N GLU A 119 -31.99 23.80 -5.49
CA GLU A 119 -30.72 24.51 -5.23
C GLU A 119 -30.96 25.86 -4.54
N ILE A 120 -32.03 26.59 -4.91
CA ILE A 120 -32.42 27.86 -4.27
C ILE A 120 -32.94 27.66 -2.83
N VAL A 121 -33.66 26.56 -2.56
CA VAL A 121 -34.15 26.23 -1.21
C VAL A 121 -33.01 25.82 -0.28
N LEU A 122 -32.01 25.11 -0.79
CA LEU A 122 -30.77 24.80 -0.07
C LEU A 122 -29.97 26.07 0.25
N ASP A 123 -29.77 26.96 -0.72
CA ASP A 123 -28.98 28.19 -0.50
C ASP A 123 -29.63 29.14 0.53
N LYS A 124 -30.96 29.33 0.45
CA LYS A 124 -31.71 30.18 1.41
C LYS A 124 -31.93 29.53 2.78
N GLY A 125 -32.10 28.21 2.83
CA GLY A 125 -32.19 27.46 4.09
C GLY A 125 -30.89 27.53 4.88
N THR A 126 -29.76 27.51 4.18
CA THR A 126 -28.43 27.64 4.79
C THR A 126 -28.21 29.05 5.34
N GLU A 127 -28.64 30.10 4.62
CA GLU A 127 -28.48 31.51 5.03
C GLU A 127 -29.32 31.88 6.28
N LEU A 128 -30.51 31.30 6.44
CA LEU A 128 -31.38 31.53 7.61
C LEU A 128 -30.91 30.76 8.87
N PHE A 129 -30.23 29.63 8.70
CA PHE A 129 -29.65 28.86 9.80
C PHE A 129 -28.46 29.59 10.46
N TYR A 130 -27.62 30.27 9.67
CA TYR A 130 -26.47 31.02 10.20
C TYR A 130 -26.86 32.24 11.05
N LYS A 131 -28.06 32.81 10.85
CA LYS A 131 -28.57 33.90 11.70
C LYS A 131 -29.03 33.47 13.09
N ALA A 132 -29.30 32.18 13.29
CA ALA A 132 -29.84 31.67 14.57
C ALA A 132 -28.75 31.19 15.55
N LYS A 133 -27.49 31.07 15.10
CA LYS A 133 -26.37 30.51 15.89
C LYS A 133 -25.60 31.52 16.74
N GLU A 134 -26.03 32.79 16.80
CA GLU A 134 -25.30 33.88 17.46
C GLU A 134 -25.71 34.17 18.92
N GLU A 135 -26.60 33.41 19.56
CA GLU A 135 -26.99 33.67 20.97
C GLU A 135 -26.87 32.42 21.89
N ASP A 136 -25.86 32.48 22.77
CA ASP A 136 -25.68 31.89 24.11
C ASP A 136 -25.52 30.37 24.40
N GLU A 137 -24.52 30.11 25.27
CA GLU A 137 -24.14 28.97 26.14
C GLU A 137 -24.23 27.48 25.68
N ASP A 138 -25.09 27.08 24.74
CA ASP A 138 -25.34 25.66 24.39
C ASP A 138 -24.42 25.10 23.25
N VAL A 139 -23.79 25.99 22.47
CA VAL A 139 -22.91 25.63 21.33
C VAL A 139 -21.70 24.77 21.75
N ASN A 140 -21.21 24.95 22.97
CA ASN A 140 -20.09 24.16 23.50
C ASN A 140 -20.47 22.71 23.80
N PHE A 141 -21.72 22.43 24.17
CA PHE A 141 -22.19 21.06 24.43
C PHE A 141 -22.39 20.27 23.13
N GLU A 142 -23.00 20.90 22.12
CA GLU A 142 -23.19 20.29 20.80
C GLU A 142 -21.86 19.99 20.09
N LYS A 143 -20.90 20.91 20.16
CA LYS A 143 -19.56 20.69 19.60
C LYS A 143 -18.81 19.58 20.34
N ALA A 144 -18.97 19.48 21.66
CA ALA A 144 -18.35 18.43 22.46
C ALA A 144 -18.93 17.03 22.19
N THR A 145 -20.19 16.94 21.75
CA THR A 145 -20.88 15.70 21.40
C THR A 145 -20.82 15.37 19.91
N TYR A 146 -20.33 16.29 19.07
CA TYR A 146 -20.19 16.08 17.64
C TYR A 146 -19.32 14.84 17.31
N PRO A 147 -19.83 13.85 16.54
CA PRO A 147 -19.13 12.58 16.33
C PRO A 147 -17.75 12.68 15.69
N LYS A 148 -17.52 13.71 14.87
CA LYS A 148 -16.27 13.92 14.12
C LYS A 148 -15.43 15.08 14.68
N LYS A 149 -15.62 15.44 15.95
CA LYS A 149 -14.89 16.54 16.60
C LYS A 149 -13.37 16.40 16.55
N ASP A 150 -12.83 15.18 16.60
CA ASP A 150 -11.38 14.94 16.61
C ASP A 150 -10.71 15.31 15.28
N ILE A 151 -11.50 15.38 14.19
CA ILE A 151 -11.05 15.73 12.84
C ILE A 151 -11.63 17.06 12.35
N THR A 152 -12.33 17.81 13.20
CA THR A 152 -13.05 19.04 12.81
C THR A 152 -12.59 20.17 13.71
N ASN A 153 -11.92 21.17 13.13
CA ASN A 153 -11.53 22.37 13.88
C ASN A 153 -12.74 23.30 14.08
N ASP A 154 -12.51 24.43 14.75
CA ASP A 154 -13.56 25.37 15.11
C ASP A 154 -14.25 25.99 13.89
N GLU A 155 -13.48 26.33 12.84
CA GLU A 155 -14.02 26.88 11.59
C GLU A 155 -14.80 25.83 10.79
N ASP A 156 -14.26 24.61 10.69
CA ASP A 156 -14.90 23.48 10.01
C ASP A 156 -16.18 23.04 10.72
N TYR A 157 -16.26 23.22 12.05
CA TYR A 157 -17.49 22.90 12.80
C TYR A 157 -18.66 23.80 12.40
N ASN A 158 -18.39 25.06 12.01
CA ASN A 158 -19.44 25.96 11.54
C ASN A 158 -20.06 25.50 10.21
N ILE A 159 -19.35 24.66 9.45
CA ILE A 159 -19.81 24.09 8.18
C ILE A 159 -19.93 22.55 8.25
N SER A 160 -20.08 21.99 9.45
CA SER A 160 -20.06 20.54 9.69
C SER A 160 -21.06 19.77 8.85
N ASP A 161 -22.26 20.31 8.65
CA ASP A 161 -23.32 19.65 7.89
C ASP A 161 -22.98 19.54 6.39
N LEU A 162 -22.32 20.56 5.84
CA LEU A 162 -21.83 20.55 4.46
C LEU A 162 -20.68 19.54 4.31
N LEU A 163 -19.79 19.47 5.30
CA LEU A 163 -18.71 18.48 5.31
C LEU A 163 -19.26 17.05 5.44
N ASP A 164 -20.26 16.85 6.29
CA ASP A 164 -20.93 15.57 6.50
C ASP A 164 -21.67 15.08 5.26
N LEU A 165 -22.36 15.98 4.54
CA LEU A 165 -22.97 15.64 3.25
C LEU A 165 -21.94 15.16 2.21
N GLY A 166 -20.77 15.81 2.16
CA GLY A 166 -19.68 15.37 1.29
C GLY A 166 -19.13 14.00 1.69
N ASP A 167 -18.97 13.75 2.99
CA ASP A 167 -18.58 12.44 3.52
C ASP A 167 -19.61 11.36 3.16
N ASP A 168 -20.90 11.68 3.23
CA ASP A 168 -21.99 10.77 2.86
C ASP A 168 -21.92 10.40 1.37
N PHE A 169 -21.64 11.35 0.47
CA PHE A 169 -21.41 11.04 -0.95
C PHE A 169 -20.24 10.07 -1.15
N ILE A 170 -19.15 10.20 -0.37
CA ILE A 170 -18.04 9.24 -0.41
C ILE A 170 -18.49 7.86 0.07
N GLN A 171 -19.28 7.79 1.15
CA GLN A 171 -19.80 6.53 1.70
C GLN A 171 -20.74 5.82 0.72
N GLU A 172 -21.61 6.59 0.05
CA GLU A 172 -22.51 6.13 -1.02
C GLU A 172 -21.78 5.78 -2.33
N LYS A 173 -20.45 5.96 -2.39
CA LYS A 173 -19.59 5.77 -3.57
C LYS A 173 -19.97 6.69 -4.75
N ASN A 174 -20.63 7.80 -4.47
CA ASN A 174 -20.92 8.85 -5.44
C ASN A 174 -19.74 9.83 -5.54
N LEU A 175 -18.60 9.30 -6.00
CA LEU A 175 -17.30 9.96 -5.87
C LEU A 175 -17.18 11.22 -6.72
N GLU A 176 -17.81 11.23 -7.90
CA GLU A 176 -17.86 12.40 -8.77
C GLU A 176 -18.62 13.55 -8.08
N ARG A 177 -19.80 13.27 -7.51
CA ARG A 177 -20.53 14.29 -6.73
C ARG A 177 -19.78 14.72 -5.47
N ALA A 178 -19.12 13.79 -4.78
CA ALA A 178 -18.29 14.12 -3.62
C ALA A 178 -17.18 15.09 -4.00
N ASN A 179 -16.44 14.82 -5.09
CA ASN A 179 -15.38 15.70 -5.57
C ASN A 179 -15.92 17.09 -5.93
N ASP A 180 -17.00 17.16 -6.72
CA ASP A 180 -17.61 18.42 -7.14
C ASP A 180 -18.11 19.23 -5.93
N HIS A 181 -18.72 18.55 -4.94
CA HIS A 181 -19.19 19.17 -3.71
C HIS A 181 -18.04 19.78 -2.89
N PHE A 182 -16.97 19.02 -2.66
CA PHE A 182 -15.80 19.55 -1.94
C PHE A 182 -15.06 20.62 -2.73
N GLU A 183 -15.04 20.56 -4.07
CA GLU A 183 -14.49 21.64 -4.89
C GLU A 183 -15.27 22.94 -4.71
N GLN A 184 -16.60 22.88 -4.76
CA GLN A 184 -17.45 24.05 -4.50
C GLN A 184 -17.25 24.57 -3.08
N LEU A 185 -17.19 23.69 -2.09
CA LEU A 185 -16.98 24.09 -0.70
C LEU A 185 -15.64 24.81 -0.52
N LEU A 186 -14.57 24.33 -1.17
CA LEU A 186 -13.24 24.94 -1.15
C LEU A 186 -13.16 26.29 -1.89
N THR A 187 -14.12 26.64 -2.75
CA THR A 187 -14.21 28.01 -3.29
C THR A 187 -14.61 29.03 -2.22
N LYS A 188 -15.47 28.62 -1.27
CA LYS A 188 -15.96 29.46 -0.17
C LYS A 188 -15.06 29.38 1.07
N TYR A 189 -14.53 28.19 1.35
CA TYR A 189 -13.71 27.87 2.53
C TYR A 189 -12.36 27.27 2.10
N PRO A 190 -11.47 28.04 1.45
CA PRO A 190 -10.25 27.52 0.84
C PRO A 190 -9.24 26.91 1.83
N ASN A 191 -9.35 27.26 3.11
CA ASN A 191 -8.46 26.79 4.17
C ASN A 191 -9.05 25.65 5.00
N SER A 192 -10.27 25.18 4.71
CA SER A 192 -10.93 24.10 5.46
C SER A 192 -10.14 22.79 5.35
N PRO A 193 -9.46 22.33 6.41
CA PRO A 193 -8.67 21.10 6.36
C PRO A 193 -9.55 19.88 6.07
N ARG A 194 -10.77 19.85 6.60
CA ARG A 194 -11.68 18.73 6.40
C ARG A 194 -12.28 18.71 4.99
N ALA A 195 -12.58 19.86 4.38
CA ALA A 195 -12.98 19.90 2.96
C ALA A 195 -11.83 19.47 2.04
N LEU A 196 -10.60 19.92 2.31
CA LEU A 196 -9.40 19.49 1.58
C LEU A 196 -9.22 17.97 1.67
N TYR A 197 -9.40 17.39 2.87
CA TYR A 197 -9.29 15.95 3.07
C TYR A 197 -10.39 15.17 2.35
N GLY A 198 -11.64 15.63 2.40
CA GLY A 198 -12.75 15.05 1.65
C GLY A 198 -12.53 15.06 0.14
N LYS A 199 -12.01 16.18 -0.41
CA LYS A 199 -11.59 16.25 -1.83
C LYS A 199 -10.49 15.23 -2.13
N ALA A 200 -9.44 15.17 -1.30
CA ALA A 200 -8.33 14.26 -1.50
C ALA A 200 -8.76 12.78 -1.50
N LEU A 201 -9.66 12.40 -0.58
CA LEU A 201 -10.23 11.04 -0.54
C LEU A 201 -11.08 10.73 -1.78
N SER A 202 -11.87 11.69 -2.26
CA SER A 202 -12.68 11.54 -3.46
C SER A 202 -11.80 11.32 -4.70
N LEU A 203 -10.76 12.15 -4.85
CA LEU A 203 -9.77 12.02 -5.92
C LEU A 203 -9.01 10.70 -5.86
N ASP A 204 -8.57 10.26 -4.68
CA ASP A 204 -7.87 8.98 -4.51
C ASP A 204 -8.74 7.80 -4.99
N LYS A 205 -10.00 7.75 -4.54
CA LYS A 205 -10.93 6.69 -4.94
C LYS A 205 -11.28 6.77 -6.43
N LEU A 206 -11.42 7.97 -7.00
CA LEU A 206 -11.62 8.15 -8.45
C LEU A 206 -10.40 7.71 -9.24
N ALA A 207 -9.19 8.02 -8.76
CA ALA A 207 -7.94 7.62 -9.38
C ALA A 207 -7.81 6.09 -9.44
N GLU A 208 -8.20 5.39 -8.39
CA GLU A 208 -8.27 3.92 -8.37
C GLU A 208 -9.31 3.38 -9.37
N LYS A 209 -10.53 3.95 -9.37
CA LYS A 209 -11.63 3.56 -10.28
C LYS A 209 -11.26 3.76 -11.75
N GLN A 210 -10.61 4.88 -12.08
CA GLN A 210 -10.25 5.27 -13.44
C GLN A 210 -8.84 4.85 -13.85
N ARG A 211 -8.05 4.28 -12.93
CA ARG A 211 -6.63 3.95 -13.11
C ARG A 211 -5.80 5.16 -13.60
N SER A 212 -6.05 6.33 -13.02
CA SER A 212 -5.48 7.60 -13.47
C SER A 212 -4.38 8.10 -12.54
N ASN A 213 -3.12 8.03 -13.00
CA ASN A 213 -1.99 8.60 -12.26
C ASN A 213 -2.11 10.12 -12.08
N LYS A 214 -2.72 10.83 -13.03
CA LYS A 214 -2.93 12.28 -12.94
C LYS A 214 -3.83 12.63 -11.75
N MET A 215 -4.95 11.92 -11.60
CA MET A 215 -5.87 12.14 -10.49
C MET A 215 -5.25 11.74 -9.16
N LEU A 216 -4.45 10.66 -9.15
CA LEU A 216 -3.72 10.26 -7.95
C LEU A 216 -2.70 11.33 -7.52
N GLU A 217 -2.00 11.95 -8.47
CA GLU A 217 -1.05 13.03 -8.17
C GLU A 217 -1.77 14.30 -7.66
N GLU A 218 -2.99 14.57 -8.15
CA GLU A 218 -3.84 15.64 -7.60
C GLU A 218 -4.31 15.30 -6.17
N ALA A 219 -4.68 14.05 -5.89
CA ALA A 219 -5.01 13.59 -4.55
C ALA A 219 -3.81 13.76 -3.59
N ILE A 220 -2.61 13.36 -4.02
CA ILE A 220 -1.35 13.53 -3.27
C ILE A 220 -1.11 15.02 -2.95
N ALA A 221 -1.22 15.90 -3.95
CA ALA A 221 -1.07 17.33 -3.73
C ALA A 221 -2.11 17.89 -2.76
N THR A 222 -3.34 17.37 -2.81
CA THR A 222 -4.43 17.80 -1.92
C THR A 222 -4.23 17.30 -0.49
N PHE A 223 -3.78 16.06 -0.27
CA PHE A 223 -3.40 15.58 1.06
C PHE A 223 -2.26 16.40 1.68
N GLN A 224 -1.27 16.82 0.89
CA GLN A 224 -0.20 17.70 1.36
C GLN A 224 -0.77 19.04 1.85
N LYS A 225 -1.74 19.63 1.13
CA LYS A 225 -2.42 20.85 1.59
C LYS A 225 -3.12 20.69 2.94
N VAL A 226 -3.69 19.51 3.24
CA VAL A 226 -4.27 19.23 4.57
C VAL A 226 -3.19 19.30 5.65
N MET A 227 -2.00 18.76 5.39
CA MET A 227 -0.88 18.81 6.34
C MET A 227 -0.29 20.21 6.50
N ASP A 228 -0.36 21.04 5.45
CA ASP A 228 0.17 22.40 5.45
C ASP A 228 -0.81 23.44 6.05
N ALA A 229 -2.09 23.08 6.21
CA ALA A 229 -3.09 23.97 6.78
C ALA A 229 -2.87 24.21 8.28
N LYS A 230 -3.01 25.47 8.69
CA LYS A 230 -2.52 25.99 9.99
C LYS A 230 -3.25 25.39 11.19
N ASP A 231 -4.56 25.16 11.04
CA ASP A 231 -5.46 24.72 12.12
C ASP A 231 -6.00 23.31 11.89
N THR A 232 -5.20 22.43 11.27
CA THR A 232 -5.57 21.03 11.06
C THR A 232 -5.54 20.25 12.39
N PRO A 233 -6.68 19.66 12.82
CA PRO A 233 -6.72 18.82 14.02
C PRO A 233 -5.74 17.65 13.95
N ASP A 234 -5.19 17.24 15.09
CA ASP A 234 -4.13 16.23 15.16
C ASP A 234 -4.53 14.89 14.54
N GLU A 235 -5.76 14.43 14.78
CA GLU A 235 -6.24 13.19 14.20
C GLU A 235 -6.39 13.30 12.68
N LEU A 236 -6.89 14.43 12.17
CA LEU A 236 -6.99 14.68 10.73
C LEU A 236 -5.61 14.78 10.06
N PHE A 237 -4.67 15.49 10.71
CA PHE A 237 -3.29 15.61 10.25
C PHE A 237 -2.62 14.23 10.14
N LYS A 238 -2.83 13.37 11.13
CA LYS A 238 -2.33 11.98 11.11
C LYS A 238 -2.96 11.16 10.00
N GLN A 239 -4.29 11.21 9.83
CA GLN A 239 -4.99 10.47 8.78
C GLN A 239 -4.54 10.91 7.38
N ALA A 240 -4.47 12.22 7.13
CA ALA A 240 -4.00 12.79 5.87
C ALA A 240 -2.54 12.43 5.59
N GLY A 241 -1.65 12.51 6.59
CA GLY A 241 -0.24 12.16 6.42
C GLY A 241 -0.03 10.67 6.16
N LEU A 242 -0.80 9.78 6.82
CA LEU A 242 -0.73 8.35 6.54
C LEU A 242 -1.19 8.04 5.12
N LYS A 243 -2.28 8.65 4.66
CA LYS A 243 -2.76 8.50 3.28
C LYS A 243 -1.78 9.07 2.27
N LEU A 244 -1.24 10.26 2.53
CA LEU A 244 -0.20 10.87 1.70
C LEU A 244 1.00 9.95 1.54
N GLY A 245 1.55 9.44 2.65
CA GLY A 245 2.67 8.50 2.64
C GLY A 245 2.38 7.25 1.83
N GLU A 246 1.21 6.62 2.01
CA GLU A 246 0.80 5.42 1.27
C GLU A 246 0.75 5.68 -0.24
N LYS A 247 0.23 6.84 -0.67
CA LYS A 247 0.10 7.19 -2.08
C LYS A 247 1.42 7.59 -2.71
N LEU A 248 2.30 8.25 -1.94
CA LEU A 248 3.68 8.52 -2.35
C LEU A 248 4.47 7.20 -2.56
N GLU A 249 4.33 6.22 -1.66
CA GLU A 249 4.94 4.89 -1.82
C GLU A 249 4.39 4.17 -3.06
N PHE A 250 3.07 4.21 -3.28
CA PHE A 250 2.45 3.62 -4.46
C PHE A 250 2.99 4.22 -5.78
N ARG A 251 3.28 5.53 -5.81
CA ARG A 251 3.92 6.19 -6.97
C ARG A 251 5.42 5.88 -7.09
N GLY A 252 6.01 5.19 -6.12
CA GLY A 252 7.46 4.95 -6.03
C GLY A 252 8.25 6.15 -5.51
N TRP A 253 7.60 7.18 -4.98
CA TRP A 253 8.22 8.39 -4.44
C TRP A 253 8.65 8.19 -2.97
N ASN A 254 9.41 7.12 -2.71
CA ASN A 254 9.74 6.64 -1.36
C ASN A 254 10.45 7.70 -0.49
N SER A 255 11.27 8.58 -1.10
CA SER A 255 11.93 9.67 -0.37
C SER A 255 10.94 10.68 0.20
N LYS A 256 9.91 11.04 -0.57
CA LYS A 256 8.84 11.93 -0.11
C LYS A 256 7.99 11.24 0.95
N ALA A 257 7.65 9.96 0.76
CA ALA A 257 6.90 9.19 1.75
C ALA A 257 7.63 9.13 3.10
N ALA A 258 8.92 8.82 3.09
CA ALA A 258 9.75 8.80 4.31
C ALA A 258 9.79 10.17 4.99
N ALA A 259 9.86 11.27 4.24
CA ALA A 259 9.79 12.62 4.80
C ALA A 259 8.41 12.91 5.45
N THR A 260 7.31 12.50 4.80
CA THR A 260 5.95 12.60 5.36
C THR A 260 5.82 11.81 6.66
N TYR A 261 6.25 10.53 6.68
CA TYR A 261 6.18 9.73 7.89
C TYR A 261 7.11 10.24 8.98
N GLN A 262 8.28 10.80 8.64
CA GLN A 262 9.15 11.45 9.62
C GLN A 262 8.49 12.67 10.26
N ASN A 263 7.77 13.49 9.48
CA ASN A 263 6.98 14.60 10.00
C ASN A 263 5.93 14.10 11.00
N LEU A 264 5.22 13.02 10.66
CA LEU A 264 4.27 12.38 11.58
C LEU A 264 4.94 11.83 12.84
N VAL A 265 6.11 11.18 12.76
CA VAL A 265 6.84 10.70 13.95
C VAL A 265 7.29 11.86 14.83
N ASN A 266 7.69 12.99 14.24
CA ASN A 266 8.08 14.18 15.02
C ASN A 266 6.89 14.74 15.83
N LYS A 267 5.68 14.73 15.24
CA LYS A 267 4.45 15.20 15.92
C LYS A 267 3.88 14.15 16.89
N PHE A 268 3.98 12.87 16.54
CA PHE A 268 3.45 11.74 17.32
C PHE A 268 4.55 10.73 17.67
N PRO A 269 5.50 11.09 18.55
CA PRO A 269 6.71 10.30 18.80
C PRO A 269 6.44 8.91 19.39
N SER A 270 5.28 8.71 20.04
CA SER A 270 4.88 7.43 20.64
C SER A 270 4.03 6.56 19.72
N ASP A 271 3.65 7.04 18.53
CA ASP A 271 2.80 6.29 17.60
C ASP A 271 3.61 5.23 16.85
N ILE A 272 3.44 3.98 17.28
CA ILE A 272 4.12 2.82 16.69
C ILE A 272 3.69 2.62 15.23
N THR A 273 2.43 2.88 14.87
CA THR A 273 1.92 2.66 13.51
C THR A 273 2.66 3.53 12.51
N VAL A 274 2.85 4.80 12.83
CA VAL A 274 3.62 5.73 12.00
C VAL A 274 5.10 5.31 11.91
N ARG A 275 5.71 4.90 13.03
CA ARG A 275 7.09 4.41 13.04
C ARG A 275 7.28 3.16 12.18
N LYS A 276 6.32 2.23 12.20
CA LYS A 276 6.34 1.05 11.32
C LYS A 276 6.38 1.47 9.85
N LYS A 277 5.53 2.41 9.44
CA LYS A 277 5.51 2.95 8.07
C LYS A 277 6.85 3.58 7.69
N LEU A 278 7.39 4.45 8.54
CA LEU A 278 8.70 5.09 8.33
C LEU A 278 9.84 4.06 8.17
N GLY A 279 9.89 3.06 9.05
CA GLY A 279 10.91 2.00 9.00
C GLY A 279 10.85 1.20 7.70
N VAL A 280 9.64 0.85 7.25
CA VAL A 280 9.43 0.17 5.95
C VAL A 280 9.83 1.06 4.78
N SER A 281 9.49 2.35 4.77
CA SER A 281 9.92 3.26 3.70
C SER A 281 11.45 3.36 3.61
N TYR A 282 12.15 3.39 4.75
CA TYR A 282 13.62 3.35 4.75
C TYR A 282 14.18 2.06 4.17
N LEU A 283 13.55 0.90 4.43
CA LEU A 283 13.93 -0.37 3.78
C LEU A 283 13.72 -0.33 2.26
N LEU A 284 12.60 0.21 1.79
CA LEU A 284 12.32 0.37 0.36
C LEU A 284 13.33 1.28 -0.35
N MET A 285 13.98 2.18 0.40
CA MET A 285 15.05 3.05 -0.09
C MET A 285 16.46 2.45 0.08
N GLY A 286 16.58 1.25 0.64
CA GLY A 286 17.88 0.64 0.99
C GLY A 286 18.61 1.33 2.14
N GLN A 287 17.94 2.21 2.91
CA GLN A 287 18.52 2.93 4.05
C GLN A 287 18.43 2.09 5.32
N ASN A 288 19.07 0.91 5.31
CA ASN A 288 18.92 -0.12 6.34
C ASN A 288 19.28 0.38 7.74
N GLU A 289 20.30 1.22 7.88
CA GLU A 289 20.70 1.76 9.20
C GLU A 289 19.69 2.76 9.77
N LYS A 290 18.98 3.51 8.94
CA LYS A 290 17.87 4.36 9.43
C LYS A 290 16.68 3.50 9.83
N ALA A 291 16.35 2.49 9.03
CA ALA A 291 15.30 1.54 9.35
C ALA A 291 15.59 0.81 10.68
N ARG A 292 16.84 0.37 10.88
CA ARG A 292 17.30 -0.28 12.11
C ARG A 292 17.00 0.59 13.34
N ARG A 293 17.39 1.88 13.31
CA ARG A 293 17.11 2.82 14.40
C ARG A 293 15.61 2.94 14.67
N VAL A 294 14.79 3.11 13.62
CA VAL A 294 13.34 3.22 13.78
C VAL A 294 12.73 1.96 14.42
N PHE A 295 13.16 0.76 14.02
CA PHE A 295 12.65 -0.48 14.63
C PHE A 295 13.17 -0.70 16.05
N SER A 296 14.40 -0.28 16.36
CA SER A 296 14.90 -0.27 17.74
C SER A 296 14.08 0.67 18.62
N ASP A 297 13.77 1.88 18.16
CA ASP A 297 12.91 2.82 18.89
C ASP A 297 11.52 2.21 19.17
N ILE A 298 10.97 1.43 18.23
CA ILE A 298 9.69 0.73 18.47
C ILE A 298 9.84 -0.29 19.60
N LEU A 299 10.96 -1.01 19.70
CA LEU A 299 11.21 -1.97 20.78
C LEU A 299 11.48 -1.29 22.14
N ASP A 300 11.98 -0.06 22.13
CA ASP A 300 12.10 0.74 23.36
C ASP A 300 10.72 1.14 23.91
N ILE A 301 9.75 1.41 23.03
CA ILE A 301 8.35 1.70 23.40
C ILE A 301 7.59 0.42 23.75
N ASP A 302 7.69 -0.62 22.92
CA ASP A 302 7.03 -1.91 23.04
C ASP A 302 8.01 -3.06 22.81
N LYS A 303 8.57 -3.57 23.92
CA LYS A 303 9.56 -4.68 23.91
C LYS A 303 9.02 -5.97 23.28
N GLY A 304 7.70 -6.16 23.23
CA GLY A 304 7.05 -7.34 22.67
C GLY A 304 6.73 -7.23 21.18
N ASN A 305 7.13 -6.14 20.52
CA ASN A 305 6.68 -5.85 19.16
C ASN A 305 7.28 -6.80 18.11
N ASN A 306 6.52 -7.83 17.74
CA ASN A 306 6.99 -8.82 16.76
C ASN A 306 7.26 -8.24 15.38
N PHE A 307 6.57 -7.15 14.99
CA PHE A 307 6.83 -6.48 13.71
C PHE A 307 8.23 -5.87 13.68
N ALA A 308 8.61 -5.10 14.70
CA ALA A 308 9.96 -4.55 14.80
C ALA A 308 11.02 -5.67 14.90
N ARG A 309 10.76 -6.74 15.68
CA ARG A 309 11.66 -7.90 15.79
C ARG A 309 11.97 -8.51 14.43
N VAL A 310 10.97 -8.87 13.62
CA VAL A 310 11.23 -9.54 12.33
C VAL A 310 11.95 -8.63 11.32
N HIS A 311 11.66 -7.32 11.33
CA HIS A 311 12.33 -6.38 10.44
C HIS A 311 13.78 -6.12 10.86
N LEU A 312 14.08 -6.06 12.16
CA LEU A 312 15.46 -6.04 12.65
C LEU A 312 16.20 -7.34 12.30
N GLY A 313 15.55 -8.49 12.50
CA GLY A 313 16.12 -9.79 12.12
C GLY A 313 16.45 -9.86 10.63
N PHE A 314 15.58 -9.33 9.77
CA PHE A 314 15.85 -9.19 8.34
C PHE A 314 17.07 -8.30 8.08
N ILE A 315 17.17 -7.13 8.70
CA ILE A 315 18.31 -6.21 8.54
C ILE A 315 19.61 -6.89 8.98
N VAL A 316 19.64 -7.53 10.15
CA VAL A 316 20.81 -8.25 10.68
C VAL A 316 21.24 -9.36 9.72
N LYS A 317 20.29 -10.11 9.18
CA LYS A 317 20.57 -11.19 8.23
C LYS A 317 21.15 -10.66 6.92
N VAL A 318 20.56 -9.60 6.36
CA VAL A 318 20.86 -9.12 5.00
C VAL A 318 22.04 -8.16 4.98
N THR A 319 22.11 -7.24 5.94
CA THR A 319 23.12 -6.16 6.00
C THR A 319 24.36 -6.62 6.74
N ASP A 320 24.19 -7.26 7.90
CA ASP A 320 25.32 -7.65 8.75
C ASP A 320 25.86 -9.04 8.40
N ASN A 321 25.18 -9.75 7.48
CA ASN A 321 25.45 -11.14 7.11
C ASN A 321 25.57 -12.07 8.34
N ASN A 322 24.74 -11.83 9.36
CA ASN A 322 24.82 -12.54 10.64
C ASN A 322 23.59 -13.45 10.84
N PRO A 323 23.59 -14.68 10.30
CA PRO A 323 22.47 -15.61 10.45
C PRO A 323 22.22 -15.98 11.92
N GLN A 324 23.28 -16.08 12.74
CA GLN A 324 23.19 -16.46 14.15
C GLN A 324 22.35 -15.47 14.96
N GLU A 325 22.59 -14.17 14.82
CA GLU A 325 21.86 -13.12 15.56
C GLU A 325 20.47 -12.83 14.97
N SER A 326 20.27 -13.05 13.67
CA SER A 326 18.98 -12.83 13.02
C SER A 326 17.92 -13.86 13.40
N ILE A 327 18.29 -15.12 13.65
CA ILE A 327 17.32 -16.20 13.91
C ILE A 327 16.42 -15.90 15.12
N PRO A 328 16.91 -15.52 16.32
CA PRO A 328 16.07 -15.21 17.47
C PRO A 328 15.03 -14.10 17.21
N LEU A 329 15.36 -13.15 16.34
CA LEU A 329 14.50 -12.05 15.94
C LEU A 329 13.44 -12.51 14.92
N LEU A 330 13.87 -13.21 13.86
CA LEU A 330 13.00 -13.72 12.80
C LEU A 330 12.04 -14.82 13.29
N ARG A 331 12.41 -15.59 14.32
CA ARG A 331 11.55 -16.61 14.94
C ARG A 331 10.21 -16.07 15.45
N ALA A 332 10.06 -14.76 15.63
CA ALA A 332 8.78 -14.12 15.92
C ALA A 332 7.66 -14.48 14.92
N ILE A 333 7.98 -14.79 13.65
CA ILE A 333 6.97 -15.27 12.67
C ILE A 333 6.36 -16.63 13.04
N MET A 334 7.08 -17.41 13.85
CA MET A 334 6.63 -18.72 14.35
C MET A 334 5.82 -18.60 15.64
N GLU A 335 6.11 -17.56 16.44
CA GLU A 335 5.52 -17.26 17.74
C GLU A 335 4.19 -16.50 17.63
N SER A 336 3.94 -15.81 16.51
CA SER A 336 2.74 -15.02 16.29
C SER A 336 2.10 -15.31 14.93
N ASN A 337 0.77 -15.19 14.86
CA ASN A 337 -0.02 -15.28 13.63
C ASN A 337 -0.51 -13.91 13.12
N SER A 338 0.04 -12.80 13.63
CA SER A 338 -0.30 -11.45 13.15
C SER A 338 -0.03 -11.33 11.66
N LYS A 339 -1.04 -10.94 10.87
CA LYS A 339 -0.94 -10.87 9.40
C LYS A 339 0.23 -10.00 8.92
N GLU A 340 0.57 -8.95 9.66
CA GLU A 340 1.63 -7.99 9.31
C GLU A 340 3.03 -8.59 9.19
N ILE A 341 3.29 -9.76 9.80
CA ILE A 341 4.61 -10.42 9.77
C ILE A 341 4.58 -11.75 9.01
N GLN A 342 3.43 -12.14 8.47
CA GLN A 342 3.26 -13.40 7.73
C GLN A 342 3.57 -13.21 6.25
N GLU A 343 4.75 -12.66 5.97
CA GLU A 343 5.23 -12.38 4.61
C GLU A 343 6.27 -13.41 4.17
N GLY A 344 6.24 -13.82 2.90
CA GLY A 344 7.16 -14.83 2.36
C GLY A 344 8.64 -14.50 2.56
N LYS A 345 9.01 -13.21 2.52
CA LYS A 345 10.40 -12.74 2.74
C LYS A 345 10.96 -13.17 4.10
N PHE A 346 10.17 -13.11 5.17
CA PHE A 346 10.65 -13.46 6.51
C PHE A 346 10.82 -14.97 6.67
N TYR A 347 9.91 -15.76 6.11
CA TYR A 347 10.04 -17.22 6.06
C TYR A 347 11.26 -17.63 5.23
N PHE A 348 11.49 -16.97 4.10
CA PHE A 348 12.63 -17.23 3.23
C PHE A 348 13.94 -16.97 3.97
N HIS A 349 14.06 -15.81 4.60
CA HIS A 349 15.29 -15.42 5.30
C HIS A 349 15.53 -16.21 6.60
N LEU A 350 14.48 -16.61 7.33
CA LEU A 350 14.65 -17.48 8.50
C LEU A 350 15.13 -18.87 8.09
N GLY A 351 14.55 -19.45 7.04
CA GLY A 351 14.98 -20.75 6.53
C GLY A 351 16.41 -20.70 6.00
N ASP A 352 16.77 -19.68 5.20
CA ASP A 352 18.13 -19.50 4.68
C ASP A 352 19.14 -19.29 5.82
N ALA A 353 18.78 -18.53 6.86
CA ALA A 353 19.64 -18.38 8.04
C ALA A 353 19.91 -19.72 8.74
N TYR A 354 18.89 -20.59 8.88
CA TYR A 354 19.09 -21.95 9.40
C TYR A 354 19.97 -22.81 8.47
N GLN A 355 19.79 -22.73 7.14
CA GLN A 355 20.62 -23.47 6.18
C GLN A 355 22.09 -23.09 6.28
N ARG A 356 22.41 -21.79 6.39
CA ARG A 356 23.79 -21.30 6.55
C ARG A 356 24.47 -21.74 7.84
N LEU A 357 23.68 -22.09 8.86
CA LEU A 357 24.16 -22.66 10.12
C LEU A 357 24.10 -24.20 10.14
N ASN A 358 23.92 -24.84 8.98
CA ASN A 358 23.77 -26.29 8.82
C ASN A 358 22.60 -26.90 9.63
N GLN A 359 21.56 -26.11 9.93
CA GLN A 359 20.34 -26.55 10.62
C GLN A 359 19.23 -26.86 9.59
N THR A 360 19.52 -27.76 8.65
CA THR A 360 18.67 -28.04 7.49
C THR A 360 17.25 -28.48 7.87
N GLU A 361 17.09 -29.34 8.87
CA GLU A 361 15.77 -29.81 9.31
C GLU A 361 14.86 -28.65 9.72
N LYS A 362 15.37 -27.74 10.56
CA LYS A 362 14.65 -26.52 10.97
C LYS A 362 14.35 -25.58 9.81
N ALA A 363 15.26 -25.47 8.84
CA ALA A 363 15.01 -24.67 7.66
C ALA A 363 13.80 -25.20 6.87
N TYR A 364 13.73 -26.52 6.67
CA TYR A 364 12.62 -27.14 5.96
C TYR A 364 11.30 -27.08 6.75
N GLU A 365 11.33 -27.14 8.09
CA GLU A 365 10.14 -26.86 8.91
C GLU A 365 9.59 -25.44 8.65
N VAL A 366 10.48 -24.45 8.54
CA VAL A 366 10.11 -23.06 8.21
C VAL A 366 9.48 -22.99 6.82
N TYR A 367 10.12 -23.62 5.82
CA TYR A 367 9.63 -23.63 4.44
C TYR A 367 8.28 -24.33 4.31
N GLU A 368 8.08 -25.49 4.94
CA GLU A 368 6.80 -26.20 4.94
C GLU A 368 5.70 -25.38 5.61
N ARG A 369 6.00 -24.62 6.66
CA ARG A 369 5.04 -23.68 7.24
C ARG A 369 4.71 -22.53 6.29
N GLY A 370 5.70 -22.02 5.55
CA GLY A 370 5.48 -21.06 4.46
C GLY A 370 4.53 -21.59 3.39
N VAL A 371 4.70 -22.86 2.96
CA VAL A 371 3.80 -23.54 2.03
C VAL A 371 2.38 -23.67 2.59
N LYS A 372 2.23 -24.12 3.84
CA LYS A 372 0.91 -24.21 4.51
C LYS A 372 0.18 -22.86 4.55
N LYS A 373 0.93 -21.76 4.60
CA LYS A 373 0.40 -20.38 4.55
C LYS A 373 0.27 -19.82 3.13
N ARG A 374 0.54 -20.63 2.09
CA ARG A 374 0.53 -20.25 0.68
C ARG A 374 1.49 -19.11 0.34
N LEU A 375 2.60 -19.01 1.08
CA LEU A 375 3.67 -18.03 0.84
C LEU A 375 4.71 -18.55 -0.16
N PHE A 376 4.81 -19.88 -0.30
CA PHE A 376 5.69 -20.55 -1.26
C PHE A 376 4.88 -21.55 -2.09
N LEU A 377 5.32 -21.79 -3.32
CA LEU A 377 4.72 -22.76 -4.23
C LEU A 377 4.97 -24.20 -3.74
N SER A 378 6.18 -24.47 -3.23
CA SER A 378 6.51 -25.71 -2.54
C SER A 378 7.68 -25.48 -1.57
N LYS A 379 8.06 -26.52 -0.82
CA LYS A 379 9.24 -26.44 0.07
C LYS A 379 10.53 -26.24 -0.72
N TYR A 380 10.57 -26.64 -2.00
CA TYR A 380 11.70 -26.43 -2.90
C TYR A 380 11.58 -25.16 -3.74
N GLN A 381 10.37 -24.74 -4.11
CA GLN A 381 10.14 -23.59 -5.00
C GLN A 381 9.63 -22.39 -4.21
N ARG A 382 10.55 -21.49 -3.87
CA ARG A 382 10.35 -20.41 -2.86
C ARG A 382 10.57 -19.00 -3.41
N SER A 383 10.49 -18.84 -4.73
CA SER A 383 10.43 -17.54 -5.38
C SER A 383 9.22 -16.72 -4.89
N LEU A 384 9.36 -15.39 -4.85
CA LEU A 384 8.34 -14.49 -4.31
C LEU A 384 7.58 -13.71 -5.39
N TYR A 385 8.12 -13.61 -6.61
CA TYR A 385 7.53 -12.86 -7.72
C TYR A 385 7.05 -13.81 -8.81
N ASN A 386 5.89 -14.43 -8.61
CA ASN A 386 5.47 -15.58 -9.41
C ASN A 386 4.38 -15.25 -10.44
N CYS A 387 4.34 -16.09 -11.47
CA CYS A 387 3.26 -16.23 -12.43
C CYS A 387 2.47 -17.48 -12.05
N ASP A 388 1.15 -17.37 -11.91
CA ASP A 388 0.28 -18.49 -11.54
C ASP A 388 -0.02 -19.40 -12.73
N GLY A 389 -0.28 -20.68 -12.47
CA GLY A 389 -0.77 -21.63 -13.47
C GLY A 389 0.25 -22.13 -14.48
N ILE A 390 1.53 -21.81 -14.32
CA ILE A 390 2.60 -22.31 -15.18
C ILE A 390 3.20 -23.63 -14.66
N LYS A 391 3.67 -24.48 -15.57
CA LYS A 391 4.27 -25.78 -15.22
C LYS A 391 5.48 -25.60 -14.30
N ALA A 392 5.54 -26.33 -13.20
CA ALA A 392 6.67 -26.29 -12.26
C ALA A 392 7.41 -27.62 -12.24
N GLN A 393 8.68 -27.61 -12.65
CA GLN A 393 9.59 -28.75 -12.51
C GLN A 393 11.04 -28.27 -12.42
N PRO A 394 11.90 -28.93 -11.63
CA PRO A 394 13.26 -28.47 -11.38
C PRO A 394 14.16 -28.57 -12.62
N TRP A 395 14.01 -29.64 -13.41
CA TRP A 395 14.83 -29.93 -14.58
C TRP A 395 13.99 -29.95 -15.85
N TRP A 396 14.53 -29.36 -16.91
CA TRP A 396 13.87 -29.27 -18.21
C TRP A 396 14.77 -29.87 -19.29
N LYS A 397 14.15 -30.60 -20.22
CA LYS A 397 14.76 -30.97 -21.49
C LYS A 397 14.54 -29.86 -22.52
N PRO A 398 15.43 -29.68 -23.50
CA PRO A 398 15.21 -28.70 -24.58
C PRO A 398 13.82 -28.84 -25.20
N GLU A 399 13.35 -30.06 -25.43
CA GLU A 399 12.09 -30.37 -26.09
C GLU A 399 10.87 -29.86 -25.29
N GLU A 400 10.99 -29.76 -23.97
CA GLU A 400 9.91 -29.29 -23.09
C GLU A 400 9.81 -27.76 -23.06
N THR A 401 10.86 -27.04 -23.48
CA THR A 401 10.91 -25.57 -23.41
C THR A 401 10.26 -24.87 -24.61
N GLY A 402 10.06 -25.57 -25.73
CA GLY A 402 9.68 -24.92 -26.99
C GLY A 402 10.77 -24.03 -27.61
N TYR A 403 11.98 -23.97 -27.02
CA TYR A 403 13.09 -23.14 -27.49
C TYR A 403 14.24 -23.94 -28.12
N GLN A 404 13.99 -25.17 -28.54
CA GLN A 404 14.99 -26.11 -29.07
C GLN A 404 15.80 -25.48 -30.20
N GLN A 405 15.13 -24.77 -31.11
CA GLN A 405 15.79 -24.10 -32.25
C GLN A 405 16.75 -23.00 -31.78
N TYR A 406 16.35 -22.19 -30.79
CA TYR A 406 17.22 -21.16 -30.22
C TYR A 406 18.40 -21.75 -29.44
N LEU A 407 18.15 -22.79 -28.66
CA LEU A 407 19.21 -23.52 -27.96
C LEU A 407 20.20 -24.13 -28.96
N LYS A 408 19.71 -24.64 -30.10
CA LYS A 408 20.54 -25.21 -31.15
C LYS A 408 21.52 -24.19 -31.75
N ILE A 409 21.10 -22.94 -31.94
CA ILE A 409 22.00 -21.86 -32.41
C ILE A 409 23.22 -21.75 -31.48
N LEU A 410 23.01 -21.82 -30.17
CA LEU A 410 24.07 -21.72 -29.18
C LEU A 410 24.92 -22.99 -29.10
N THR A 411 24.30 -24.19 -29.15
CA THR A 411 25.06 -25.44 -29.16
C THR A 411 25.87 -25.62 -30.42
N ASP A 412 25.39 -25.22 -31.60
CA ASP A 412 26.14 -25.35 -32.85
C ASP A 412 27.37 -24.42 -32.86
N ASN A 413 27.31 -23.31 -32.12
CA ASN A 413 28.34 -22.28 -32.06
C ASN A 413 29.10 -22.26 -30.70
N TRP A 414 29.01 -23.31 -29.89
CA TRP A 414 29.51 -23.30 -28.51
C TRP A 414 31.01 -23.00 -28.40
N LYS A 415 31.82 -23.45 -29.37
CA LYS A 415 33.27 -23.19 -29.39
C LYS A 415 33.58 -21.71 -29.62
N LEU A 416 32.86 -21.06 -30.53
CA LEU A 416 32.96 -19.61 -30.75
C LEU A 416 32.60 -18.84 -29.47
N ILE A 417 31.51 -19.25 -28.81
CA ILE A 417 31.07 -18.67 -27.54
C ILE A 417 32.15 -18.83 -26.47
N ARG A 418 32.69 -20.04 -26.30
CA ARG A 418 33.80 -20.32 -25.39
C ARG A 418 35.00 -19.43 -25.69
N ASP A 419 35.44 -19.36 -26.94
CA ASP A 419 36.69 -18.71 -27.32
C ASP A 419 36.61 -17.18 -27.13
N GLU A 420 35.47 -16.55 -27.43
CA GLU A 420 35.27 -15.12 -27.12
C GLU A 420 35.19 -14.88 -25.61
N GLY A 421 34.47 -15.73 -24.85
CA GLY A 421 34.38 -15.61 -23.39
C GLY A 421 35.72 -15.80 -22.67
N MET A 422 36.52 -16.78 -23.10
CA MET A 422 37.85 -17.08 -22.53
C MET A 422 38.82 -15.91 -22.68
N LYS A 423 38.79 -15.19 -23.81
CA LYS A 423 39.61 -13.98 -24.02
C LYS A 423 39.29 -12.86 -23.03
N GLN A 424 38.10 -12.89 -22.44
CA GLN A 424 37.65 -11.89 -21.48
C GLN A 424 37.95 -12.24 -20.01
N ILE A 425 38.53 -13.42 -19.74
CA ILE A 425 38.85 -13.84 -18.36
C ILE A 425 40.02 -13.04 -17.78
N ASP A 426 40.94 -12.53 -18.62
CA ASP A 426 42.05 -11.70 -18.14
C ASP A 426 41.49 -10.48 -17.37
N PRO A 427 41.85 -10.30 -16.09
CA PRO A 427 41.40 -9.18 -15.27
C PRO A 427 41.62 -7.81 -15.92
N LYS A 428 42.64 -7.65 -16.79
CA LYS A 428 42.92 -6.41 -17.53
C LYS A 428 41.80 -5.98 -18.45
N THR A 429 40.95 -6.91 -18.87
CA THR A 429 39.79 -6.59 -19.72
C THR A 429 38.68 -5.88 -18.92
N GLY A 430 38.64 -6.06 -17.60
CA GLY A 430 37.58 -5.56 -16.73
C GLY A 430 36.19 -6.10 -17.12
N SER A 431 36.11 -7.32 -17.66
CA SER A 431 34.86 -7.93 -18.13
C SER A 431 34.14 -8.73 -17.05
N PHE A 432 34.86 -9.57 -16.31
CA PHE A 432 34.30 -10.35 -15.21
C PHE A 432 34.33 -9.53 -13.92
N LEU A 433 33.16 -9.42 -13.29
CA LEU A 433 32.97 -8.77 -11.99
C LEU A 433 32.57 -9.83 -10.96
N PRO A 434 32.92 -9.69 -9.68
CA PRO A 434 32.46 -10.60 -8.63
C PRO A 434 30.92 -10.72 -8.62
N GLU A 435 30.40 -11.87 -8.23
CA GLU A 435 28.98 -11.99 -7.92
C GLU A 435 28.69 -11.27 -6.59
N GLU A 436 27.81 -10.27 -6.62
CA GLU A 436 27.52 -9.40 -5.47
C GLU A 436 26.32 -9.87 -4.64
N GLU A 437 25.56 -10.86 -5.14
CA GLU A 437 24.53 -11.51 -4.35
C GLU A 437 25.22 -12.34 -3.25
N ASN A 438 24.85 -12.12 -1.98
CA ASN A 438 25.39 -12.79 -0.78
C ASN A 438 25.04 -14.29 -0.72
N LEU A 439 25.44 -15.03 -1.76
CA LEU A 439 25.14 -16.44 -2.03
C LEU A 439 26.40 -17.31 -1.92
N LEU A 440 27.58 -16.70 -2.05
CA LEU A 440 28.85 -17.39 -1.99
C LEU A 440 29.20 -17.76 -0.54
N ASP A 441 29.42 -19.04 -0.28
CA ASP A 441 30.00 -19.51 0.98
C ASP A 441 31.52 -19.34 0.98
N LYS A 442 32.16 -19.88 -0.07
CA LYS A 442 33.62 -19.86 -0.24
C LYS A 442 34.00 -19.84 -1.71
N GLY A 443 35.23 -19.40 -1.97
CA GLY A 443 35.85 -19.39 -3.30
C GLY A 443 35.69 -18.05 -4.03
N GLN A 444 35.84 -18.08 -5.35
CA GLN A 444 35.68 -16.91 -6.21
C GLN A 444 34.72 -17.22 -7.36
N TRP A 445 33.64 -16.46 -7.41
CA TRP A 445 32.62 -16.55 -8.46
C TRP A 445 32.48 -15.18 -9.13
N MET A 446 32.61 -15.16 -10.45
CA MET A 446 32.56 -13.94 -11.25
C MET A 446 31.59 -14.10 -12.42
N GLN A 447 31.03 -12.97 -12.87
CA GLN A 447 30.07 -12.89 -13.96
C GLN A 447 30.44 -11.81 -14.98
N PHE A 448 30.11 -12.07 -16.25
CA PHE A 448 30.25 -11.11 -17.34
C PHE A 448 28.93 -11.01 -18.12
N THR A 449 28.14 -9.99 -17.78
CA THR A 449 26.73 -9.84 -18.19
C THR A 449 26.59 -9.14 -19.54
N LEU A 450 25.88 -9.77 -20.47
CA LEU A 450 25.62 -9.27 -21.83
C LEU A 450 24.23 -8.66 -21.95
N TYR A 451 23.23 -9.28 -21.32
CA TYR A 451 21.87 -8.76 -21.21
C TYR A 451 21.39 -8.85 -19.76
N ALA A 452 20.66 -7.84 -19.32
CA ALA A 452 19.96 -7.86 -18.04
C ALA A 452 18.65 -7.09 -18.17
N ARG A 453 17.57 -7.62 -17.59
CA ARG A 453 16.25 -6.97 -17.62
C ARG A 453 15.81 -6.59 -19.05
N GLY A 454 16.02 -7.51 -20.00
CA GLY A 454 15.69 -7.31 -21.42
C GLY A 454 16.52 -6.26 -22.15
N LYS A 455 17.60 -5.73 -21.53
CA LYS A 455 18.44 -4.68 -22.12
C LYS A 455 19.85 -5.19 -22.42
N LYS A 456 20.33 -4.90 -23.62
CA LYS A 456 21.69 -5.22 -24.10
C LYS A 456 22.71 -4.29 -23.45
N ASN A 457 23.78 -4.86 -22.90
CA ASN A 457 24.95 -4.09 -22.47
C ASN A 457 25.90 -3.89 -23.66
N ALA A 458 25.80 -2.72 -24.31
CA ALA A 458 26.57 -2.40 -25.51
C ALA A 458 28.10 -2.50 -25.28
N LYS A 459 28.59 -2.02 -24.12
CA LYS A 459 30.02 -2.07 -23.77
C LYS A 459 30.54 -3.50 -23.66
N ASN A 460 29.77 -4.37 -23.00
CA ASN A 460 30.15 -5.77 -22.83
C ASN A 460 30.01 -6.55 -24.15
N CYS A 461 28.95 -6.31 -24.91
CA CYS A 461 28.78 -6.94 -26.23
C CYS A 461 29.85 -6.54 -27.25
N ALA A 462 30.41 -5.33 -27.18
CA ALA A 462 31.53 -4.95 -28.05
C ALA A 462 32.78 -5.82 -27.85
N LYS A 463 32.92 -6.47 -26.68
CA LYS A 463 34.05 -7.36 -26.37
C LYS A 463 33.84 -8.80 -26.83
N VAL A 464 32.59 -9.20 -27.09
CA VAL A 464 32.17 -10.51 -27.59
C VAL A 464 31.16 -10.35 -28.74
N PRO A 465 31.55 -9.66 -29.83
CA PRO A 465 30.61 -9.17 -30.82
C PRO A 465 29.87 -10.30 -31.55
N LYS A 466 30.55 -11.40 -31.88
CA LYS A 466 29.94 -12.52 -32.59
C LYS A 466 28.96 -13.27 -31.69
N VAL A 467 29.27 -13.38 -30.39
CA VAL A 467 28.33 -13.95 -29.42
C VAL A 467 27.07 -13.11 -29.31
N CYS A 468 27.20 -11.78 -29.19
CA CYS A 468 26.01 -10.93 -29.11
C CYS A 468 25.20 -10.89 -30.40
N GLU A 469 25.82 -11.08 -31.57
CA GLU A 469 25.10 -11.26 -32.85
C GLU A 469 24.24 -12.54 -32.85
N LEU A 470 24.73 -13.65 -32.29
CA LEU A 470 23.94 -14.87 -32.10
C LEU A 470 22.80 -14.63 -31.10
N LEU A 471 23.07 -13.98 -29.98
CA LEU A 471 22.07 -13.69 -28.93
C LEU A 471 20.96 -12.75 -29.42
N ASP A 472 21.26 -11.83 -30.33
CA ASP A 472 20.27 -10.93 -30.92
C ASP A 472 19.18 -11.68 -31.71
N GLN A 473 19.43 -12.91 -32.14
CA GLN A 473 18.46 -13.76 -32.83
C GLN A 473 17.51 -14.48 -31.85
N ILE A 474 17.84 -14.52 -30.55
CA ILE A 474 17.12 -15.28 -29.53
C ILE A 474 16.12 -14.37 -28.79
N THR A 475 15.02 -14.05 -29.47
CA THR A 475 14.00 -13.12 -28.96
C THR A 475 13.47 -13.46 -27.56
N PRO A 476 13.12 -14.73 -27.22
CA PRO A 476 12.58 -15.05 -25.91
C PRO A 476 13.57 -14.88 -24.74
N ALA A 477 14.89 -14.92 -25.01
CA ALA A 477 15.91 -14.66 -24.01
C ALA A 477 16.26 -13.17 -23.92
N LYS A 478 16.54 -12.51 -25.05
CA LYS A 478 16.95 -11.10 -25.06
C LYS A 478 15.85 -10.15 -24.57
N SER A 479 14.58 -10.54 -24.70
CA SER A 479 13.43 -9.76 -24.21
C SER A 479 12.98 -10.13 -22.79
N CYS A 480 13.65 -11.08 -22.12
CA CYS A 480 13.30 -11.50 -20.78
C CYS A 480 13.65 -10.41 -19.76
N VAL A 481 12.65 -9.61 -19.35
CA VAL A 481 12.86 -8.52 -18.38
C VAL A 481 13.09 -9.00 -16.95
N ARG A 482 12.88 -10.30 -16.70
CA ARG A 482 13.14 -10.97 -15.41
C ARG A 482 14.37 -11.88 -15.45
N GLY A 483 15.14 -11.84 -16.54
CA GLY A 483 16.28 -12.71 -16.78
C GLY A 483 17.57 -11.94 -17.11
N GLN A 484 18.64 -12.72 -17.23
CA GLN A 484 19.95 -12.26 -17.64
C GLN A 484 20.56 -13.21 -18.68
N ILE A 485 21.48 -12.69 -19.49
CA ILE A 485 22.38 -13.49 -20.31
C ILE A 485 23.79 -13.12 -19.91
N LYS A 486 24.56 -14.06 -19.36
CA LYS A 486 25.87 -13.80 -18.78
C LYS A 486 26.80 -14.99 -18.85
N TYR A 487 28.10 -14.74 -19.02
CA TYR A 487 29.10 -15.75 -18.68
C TYR A 487 29.23 -15.85 -17.17
N SER A 488 29.42 -17.07 -16.67
CA SER A 488 29.58 -17.37 -15.25
C SER A 488 30.84 -18.21 -15.05
N LEU A 489 31.83 -17.62 -14.40
CA LEU A 489 33.15 -18.19 -14.16
C LEU A 489 33.28 -18.53 -12.67
N MET A 490 33.51 -19.80 -12.36
CA MET A 490 33.80 -20.27 -11.01
C MET A 490 35.21 -20.81 -10.92
N LYS A 491 35.96 -20.37 -9.91
CA LYS A 491 37.28 -20.90 -9.59
C LYS A 491 37.17 -22.22 -8.79
N PRO A 492 38.25 -23.03 -8.74
CA PRO A 492 38.37 -24.13 -7.78
C PRO A 492 38.02 -23.76 -6.35
N GLY A 493 37.37 -24.66 -5.63
CA GLY A 493 37.02 -24.51 -4.22
C GLY A 493 35.71 -23.74 -3.97
N VAL A 494 34.99 -23.30 -5.02
CA VAL A 494 33.72 -22.60 -4.87
C VAL A 494 32.65 -23.48 -4.23
N HIS A 495 31.90 -22.90 -3.30
CA HIS A 495 30.61 -23.40 -2.84
C HIS A 495 29.63 -22.22 -2.78
N VAL A 496 28.46 -22.41 -3.39
CA VAL A 496 27.35 -21.46 -3.35
C VAL A 496 26.25 -22.09 -2.52
N TRP A 497 25.78 -21.36 -1.49
CA TRP A 497 24.72 -21.80 -0.60
C TRP A 497 23.45 -22.23 -1.35
N PRO A 498 22.63 -23.13 -0.78
CA PRO A 498 21.29 -23.40 -1.29
C PRO A 498 20.47 -22.09 -1.40
N HIS A 499 19.93 -21.80 -2.58
CA HIS A 499 19.14 -20.59 -2.81
C HIS A 499 18.09 -20.79 -3.90
N CYS A 500 17.14 -19.86 -3.99
CA CYS A 500 16.16 -19.80 -5.07
C CYS A 500 16.29 -18.47 -5.80
N GLY A 501 16.07 -18.50 -7.11
CA GLY A 501 15.82 -17.30 -7.90
C GLY A 501 14.54 -16.58 -7.44
N PRO A 502 14.40 -15.29 -7.75
CA PRO A 502 13.31 -14.47 -7.23
C PRO A 502 11.94 -14.76 -7.86
N THR A 503 11.89 -15.46 -9.00
CA THR A 503 10.69 -15.62 -9.84
C THR A 503 10.64 -16.99 -10.51
N ASN A 504 9.45 -17.58 -10.63
CA ASN A 504 9.21 -18.76 -11.48
C ASN A 504 8.93 -18.39 -12.95
N CYS A 505 8.91 -17.10 -13.30
CA CYS A 505 8.54 -16.65 -14.64
C CYS A 505 9.67 -16.80 -15.68
N ARG A 506 10.76 -17.49 -15.33
CA ARG A 506 11.89 -17.76 -16.23
C ARG A 506 12.36 -19.20 -16.09
N ILE A 507 12.98 -19.70 -17.15
CA ILE A 507 13.82 -20.91 -17.11
C ILE A 507 15.26 -20.52 -17.43
N ARG A 508 16.20 -21.19 -16.77
CA ARG A 508 17.63 -20.88 -16.84
C ARG A 508 18.37 -21.99 -17.55
N ALA A 509 18.95 -21.67 -18.71
CA ALA A 509 19.76 -22.58 -19.50
C ALA A 509 21.25 -22.32 -19.28
N HIS A 510 22.01 -23.36 -18.92
CA HIS A 510 23.45 -23.36 -18.72
C HIS A 510 24.14 -24.10 -19.86
N LEU A 511 24.83 -23.39 -20.76
CA LEU A 511 25.70 -23.99 -21.77
C LEU A 511 27.10 -24.20 -21.19
N GLY A 512 27.57 -25.45 -21.15
CA GLY A 512 28.94 -25.74 -20.73
C GLY A 512 29.97 -25.28 -21.75
N LEU A 513 30.99 -24.50 -21.32
CA LEU A 513 32.03 -23.97 -22.21
C LEU A 513 33.42 -24.51 -21.89
N VAL A 514 33.81 -24.44 -20.62
CA VAL A 514 35.03 -25.08 -20.08
C VAL A 514 34.62 -25.78 -18.81
N ILE A 515 34.58 -27.11 -18.84
CA ILE A 515 34.05 -27.92 -17.73
C ILE A 515 35.11 -28.92 -17.25
N PRO A 516 35.83 -28.64 -16.16
CA PRO A 516 36.70 -29.63 -15.54
C PRO A 516 35.89 -30.71 -14.82
N GLU A 517 36.57 -31.76 -14.36
CA GLU A 517 35.97 -32.70 -13.42
C GLU A 517 35.72 -32.03 -12.06
N GLY A 518 34.58 -32.31 -11.41
CA GLY A 518 34.26 -31.86 -10.05
C GLY A 518 33.07 -30.89 -9.92
N PRO A 519 32.87 -29.88 -10.79
CA PRO A 519 31.72 -29.00 -10.72
C PRO A 519 30.39 -29.74 -10.82
N LYS A 520 29.51 -29.52 -9.84
CA LYS A 520 28.17 -30.09 -9.78
C LYS A 520 27.14 -29.08 -9.31
N ILE A 521 25.90 -29.28 -9.72
CA ILE A 521 24.75 -28.49 -9.32
C ILE A 521 23.63 -29.43 -8.84
N ARG A 522 23.08 -29.14 -7.67
CA ARG A 522 21.86 -29.76 -7.16
C ARG A 522 20.69 -28.82 -7.44
N VAL A 523 19.59 -29.35 -7.94
CA VAL A 523 18.30 -28.63 -8.05
C VAL A 523 17.21 -29.52 -7.50
N ALA A 524 16.53 -29.04 -6.46
CA ALA A 524 15.71 -29.86 -5.58
C ALA A 524 16.53 -31.08 -5.06
N ASP A 525 16.09 -32.30 -5.38
CA ASP A 525 16.70 -33.54 -4.90
C ASP A 525 17.71 -34.16 -5.88
N GLU A 526 17.81 -33.65 -7.12
CA GLU A 526 18.67 -34.24 -8.15
C GLU A 526 19.94 -33.40 -8.36
N THR A 527 21.09 -34.08 -8.47
CA THR A 527 22.40 -33.48 -8.73
C THR A 527 22.91 -33.89 -10.11
N ARG A 528 23.36 -32.91 -10.90
CA ARG A 528 23.98 -33.14 -12.22
C ARG A 528 25.29 -32.39 -12.38
N THR A 529 26.05 -32.75 -13.41
CA THR A 529 27.29 -32.09 -13.84
C THR A 529 27.12 -31.54 -15.25
N TRP A 530 27.80 -30.43 -15.55
CA TRP A 530 27.82 -29.88 -16.91
C TRP A 530 28.67 -30.72 -17.85
N LYS A 531 28.47 -30.54 -19.16
CA LYS A 531 29.33 -31.06 -20.22
C LYS A 531 29.56 -29.95 -21.25
N GLU A 532 30.77 -29.89 -21.81
CA GLU A 532 31.09 -28.90 -22.84
C GLU A 532 30.17 -29.06 -24.07
N GLY A 533 29.68 -27.92 -24.58
CA GLY A 533 28.77 -27.87 -25.72
C GLY A 533 27.34 -28.36 -25.45
N GLN A 534 27.01 -28.74 -24.21
CA GLN A 534 25.69 -29.23 -23.84
C GLN A 534 24.98 -28.29 -22.86
N PHE A 535 23.65 -28.26 -22.94
CA PHE A 535 22.80 -27.54 -22.00
C PHE A 535 22.40 -28.39 -20.81
N ILE A 536 22.42 -27.77 -19.65
CA ILE A 536 21.54 -28.07 -18.53
C ILE A 536 20.47 -26.99 -18.49
N ILE A 537 19.19 -27.34 -18.32
CA ILE A 537 18.10 -26.36 -18.21
C ILE A 537 17.35 -26.62 -16.90
N ILE A 538 17.21 -25.58 -16.10
CA ILE A 538 16.61 -25.64 -14.78
C ILE A 538 15.56 -24.55 -14.61
N ASP A 539 14.58 -24.78 -13.75
CA ASP A 539 13.81 -23.69 -13.16
C ASP A 539 14.55 -23.23 -11.91
N ASP A 540 15.22 -22.08 -11.97
CA ASP A 540 16.04 -21.58 -10.87
C ASP A 540 15.20 -21.04 -9.70
N SER A 541 13.87 -20.97 -9.83
CA SER A 541 12.97 -20.72 -8.68
C SER A 541 12.92 -21.88 -7.69
N PHE A 542 13.32 -23.08 -8.12
CA PHE A 542 13.60 -24.19 -7.22
C PHE A 542 14.94 -23.98 -6.51
N GLU A 543 15.02 -24.47 -5.27
CA GLU A 543 16.26 -24.48 -4.51
C GLU A 543 17.36 -25.18 -5.30
N HIS A 544 18.47 -24.50 -5.46
CA HIS A 544 19.66 -25.02 -6.09
C HIS A 544 20.93 -24.63 -5.36
N GLU A 545 21.94 -25.48 -5.48
CA GLU A 545 23.21 -25.39 -4.76
C GLU A 545 24.35 -25.84 -5.69
N VAL A 546 25.50 -25.19 -5.60
CA VAL A 546 26.61 -25.39 -6.55
C VAL A 546 27.92 -25.61 -5.81
N TRP A 547 28.68 -26.61 -6.26
CA TRP A 547 30.03 -26.88 -5.79
C TRP A 547 31.00 -26.95 -6.96
N HIS A 548 32.23 -26.50 -6.72
CA HIS A 548 33.36 -26.66 -7.62
C HIS A 548 34.55 -27.27 -6.88
N THR A 549 34.66 -28.60 -6.87
CA THR A 549 35.78 -29.32 -6.24
C THR A 549 36.92 -29.66 -7.21
N GLY A 550 36.81 -29.27 -8.48
CA GLY A 550 37.83 -29.47 -9.51
C GLY A 550 39.07 -28.59 -9.37
N ALA A 551 40.08 -28.84 -10.21
CA ALA A 551 41.40 -28.21 -10.14
C ALA A 551 41.62 -26.99 -11.06
N SER A 552 40.74 -26.76 -12.04
CA SER A 552 40.80 -25.62 -12.96
C SER A 552 39.47 -24.89 -13.03
N ASP A 553 39.40 -23.77 -13.73
CA ASP A 553 38.21 -22.93 -13.82
C ASP A 553 37.03 -23.61 -14.55
N ARG A 554 35.81 -23.38 -14.06
CA ARG A 554 34.56 -23.72 -14.77
C ARG A 554 33.93 -22.48 -15.40
N LEU A 555 33.84 -22.47 -16.72
CA LEU A 555 33.15 -21.44 -17.50
C LEU A 555 31.86 -22.00 -18.12
N ILE A 556 30.75 -21.28 -17.92
CA ILE A 556 29.48 -21.53 -18.62
C ILE A 556 28.90 -20.23 -19.18
N LEU A 557 28.00 -20.35 -20.15
CA LEU A 557 27.07 -19.27 -20.52
C LEU A 557 25.71 -19.57 -19.89
N ILE A 558 25.20 -18.62 -19.11
CA ILE A 558 23.83 -18.63 -18.56
C ILE A 558 22.95 -17.82 -19.50
N VAL A 559 21.83 -18.40 -19.93
CA VAL A 559 20.82 -17.77 -20.77
C VAL A 559 19.45 -17.98 -20.13
N ASP A 560 18.88 -16.91 -19.59
CA ASP A 560 17.52 -16.95 -19.06
C ASP A 560 16.50 -16.71 -20.18
N PHE A 561 15.49 -17.57 -20.25
CA PHE A 561 14.35 -17.45 -21.15
C PHE A 561 13.09 -17.15 -20.34
N TRP A 562 12.11 -16.48 -20.94
CA TRP A 562 10.75 -16.49 -20.40
C TRP A 562 10.29 -17.93 -20.16
N HIS A 563 9.54 -18.18 -19.10
CA HIS A 563 8.91 -19.49 -18.92
C HIS A 563 7.98 -19.78 -20.12
N PRO A 564 8.02 -20.99 -20.72
CA PRO A 564 7.32 -21.28 -21.97
C PRO A 564 5.82 -21.05 -21.91
N ASP A 565 5.20 -21.36 -20.78
CA ASP A 565 3.74 -21.22 -20.56
C ASP A 565 3.26 -19.78 -20.36
N ILE A 566 4.16 -18.78 -20.29
CA ILE A 566 3.75 -17.39 -20.16
C ILE A 566 3.42 -16.85 -21.55
N ASP A 567 2.19 -16.36 -21.72
CA ASP A 567 1.75 -15.74 -22.98
C ASP A 567 2.45 -14.39 -23.26
N GLU A 568 2.40 -13.95 -24.51
CA GLU A 568 3.09 -12.74 -24.94
C GLU A 568 2.53 -11.47 -24.29
N LYS A 569 1.23 -11.42 -23.99
CA LYS A 569 0.59 -10.28 -23.33
C LYS A 569 1.18 -10.10 -21.92
N THR A 570 1.28 -11.19 -21.17
CA THR A 570 1.81 -11.23 -19.81
C THR A 570 3.29 -10.87 -19.81
N ARG A 571 4.09 -11.39 -20.75
CA ARG A 571 5.52 -11.02 -20.90
C ARG A 571 5.72 -9.50 -21.07
N ARG A 572 4.79 -8.82 -21.75
CA ARG A 572 4.85 -7.37 -21.99
C ARG A 572 4.40 -6.52 -20.80
N THR A 573 3.60 -7.07 -19.87
CA THR A 573 3.05 -6.34 -18.72
C THR A 573 3.78 -6.60 -17.41
N LEU A 574 4.57 -7.67 -17.31
CA LEU A 574 5.32 -7.98 -16.10
C LEU A 574 6.44 -6.96 -15.87
N ASP A 575 6.53 -6.45 -14.65
CA ASP A 575 7.63 -5.58 -14.25
C ASP A 575 8.98 -6.34 -14.27
N PRO A 576 10.09 -5.66 -14.63
CA PRO A 576 11.44 -6.19 -14.48
C PRO A 576 11.78 -6.54 -13.03
N ILE A 577 12.66 -7.52 -12.84
CA ILE A 577 13.22 -7.92 -11.53
C ILE A 577 14.72 -7.66 -11.48
#